data_AF-A0A916DEH8-F1
#
_entry.id   AF-A0A916DEH8-F1
#
_cell.length_a   1.000
_cell.length_b   1.000
_cell.length_c   1.000
_cell.angle_alpha   90.00
_cell.angle_beta   90.00
_cell.angle_gamma   90.00
#
_symmetry.space_group_name_H-M   'P 1'
#
loop_
_entity.id
_entity.type
_entity.pdbx_description
1 polymer ?
#
loop_
_entity_poly.entity_id
_entity_poly.type
_entity_poly.pdbx_seq_one_letter_code
_entity_poly.pdbx_strand_id
1 'polypeptide(L)' 'AMKGESAAREIDEAAYALKTLGGKVTANHRVELPGVEEAHYLIVMEKFRPTPVQYPRQAGTPSKRPLLPQS' A
#
# COMPACT_ATOMS: atom_id res chain seq x y z
N ALA A 1 5.30 18.40 -8.58
CA ALA A 1 4.08 17.76 -9.13
C ALA A 1 4.15 16.21 -9.26
N MET A 2 5.16 15.50 -8.74
CA MET A 2 5.36 14.06 -9.02
C MET A 2 4.85 13.08 -7.93
N LYS A 3 4.39 13.55 -6.76
CA LYS A 3 3.96 12.66 -5.65
C LYS A 3 2.56 12.02 -5.85
N GLY A 4 1.71 12.60 -6.71
CA GLY A 4 0.42 11.98 -7.03
C GLY A 4 0.54 10.76 -7.94
N GLU A 5 1.51 10.82 -8.85
CA GLU A 5 1.90 9.68 -9.68
C GLU A 5 2.56 8.58 -8.82
N SER A 6 3.33 8.96 -7.78
CA SER A 6 3.94 7.98 -6.87
C SER A 6 2.91 7.22 -6.04
N ALA A 7 1.87 7.88 -5.51
CA ALA A 7 0.83 7.21 -4.72
C ALA A 7 0.03 6.19 -5.55
N ALA A 8 -0.38 6.56 -6.78
CA ALA A 8 -1.07 5.65 -7.67
C ALA A 8 -0.18 4.44 -8.03
N ARG A 9 1.09 4.69 -8.35
CA ARG A 9 2.06 3.65 -8.66
C ARG A 9 2.33 2.71 -7.47
N GLU A 10 2.47 3.25 -6.26
CA GLU A 10 2.64 2.43 -5.06
C GLU A 10 1.41 1.56 -4.78
N ILE A 11 0.20 2.07 -5.02
CA ILE A 11 -1.04 1.28 -4.92
C ILE A 11 -1.02 0.11 -5.91
N ASP A 12 -0.61 0.37 -7.16
CA ASP A 12 -0.52 -0.65 -8.21
C ASP A 12 0.53 -1.72 -7.87
N GLU A 13 1.72 -1.29 -7.45
CA GLU A 13 2.81 -2.19 -7.01
C GLU A 13 2.41 -3.02 -5.78
N ALA A 14 1.60 -2.44 -4.87
CA ALA A 14 1.10 -3.11 -3.68
C ALA A 14 -0.10 -4.05 -3.93
N ALA A 15 -0.71 -4.03 -5.11
CA ALA A 15 -1.94 -4.78 -5.40
C ALA A 15 -1.82 -6.28 -5.07
N TYR A 16 -0.68 -6.89 -5.44
CA TYR A 16 -0.39 -8.29 -5.13
C TYR A 16 -0.27 -8.53 -3.62
N ALA A 17 0.46 -7.66 -2.91
CA ALA A 17 0.64 -7.76 -1.47
C ALA A 17 -0.70 -7.63 -0.73
N LEU A 18 -1.51 -6.64 -1.10
CA LEU A 18 -2.83 -6.40 -0.53
C LEU A 18 -3.73 -7.62 -0.71
N LYS A 19 -3.85 -8.15 -1.93
CA LYS A 19 -4.64 -9.36 -2.21
C LYS A 19 -4.16 -10.56 -1.40
N THR A 20 -2.85 -10.77 -1.33
CA THR A 20 -2.22 -11.85 -0.56
C THR A 20 -2.57 -11.75 0.92
N LEU A 21 -2.52 -10.53 1.46
CA LEU A 21 -2.83 -10.24 2.84
C LEU A 21 -4.34 -10.10 3.10
N GLY A 22 -5.22 -10.26 2.10
CA GLY A 22 -6.67 -10.14 2.28
C GLY A 22 -7.19 -8.70 2.43
N GLY A 23 -6.44 -7.72 1.92
CA GLY A 23 -6.83 -6.32 1.84
C GLY A 23 -7.09 -5.86 0.40
N LYS A 24 -7.89 -4.80 0.24
CA LYS A 24 -8.10 -4.10 -1.03
C LYS A 24 -8.14 -2.59 -0.76
N VAL A 25 -7.55 -1.77 -1.62
CA VAL A 25 -7.73 -0.31 -1.56
C VAL A 25 -9.15 0.03 -1.97
N THR A 26 -9.81 0.87 -1.19
CA THR A 26 -11.19 1.33 -1.43
C THR A 26 -11.25 2.82 -1.74
N ALA A 27 -10.28 3.61 -1.29
CA ALA A 27 -10.17 5.01 -1.65
C ALA A 27 -8.72 5.51 -1.58
N ASN A 28 -8.44 6.53 -2.39
CA ASN A 28 -7.21 7.32 -2.34
C ASN A 28 -7.60 8.80 -2.33
N HIS A 29 -7.45 9.46 -1.19
CA HIS A 29 -7.79 10.87 -1.03
C HIS A 29 -6.52 11.71 -1.03
N ARG A 30 -6.42 12.69 -1.93
CA ARG A 30 -5.40 13.73 -1.82
C ARG A 30 -5.76 14.64 -0.64
N VAL A 31 -4.82 14.86 0.26
CA VAL A 31 -4.96 15.69 1.46
C VAL A 31 -3.98 16.85 1.36
N GLU A 32 -4.48 18.05 1.65
CA GLU A 32 -3.67 19.25 1.78
C GLU A 32 -3.42 19.51 3.26
N LEU A 33 -2.13 19.60 3.64
CA LEU A 33 -1.74 19.85 5.02
C LEU A 33 -1.33 21.32 5.17
N PRO A 34 -1.86 22.04 6.18
CA PRO A 34 -1.48 23.43 6.41
C PRO A 34 0.04 23.59 6.59
N GLY A 35 0.65 24.51 5.84
CA GLY A 35 2.09 24.79 5.93
C GLY A 35 2.99 23.76 5.24
N VAL A 36 2.42 22.80 4.50
CA VAL A 36 3.20 21.80 3.74
C VAL A 36 2.83 21.88 2.27
N GLU A 37 3.79 22.26 1.43
CA GLU A 37 3.59 22.40 -0.02
C GLU A 37 3.43 21.04 -0.74
N GLU A 38 3.87 19.97 -0.09
CA GLU A 38 3.88 18.64 -0.67
C GLU A 38 2.50 17.98 -0.58
N ALA A 39 2.07 17.35 -1.68
CA ALA A 39 0.81 16.59 -1.70
C ALA A 39 0.92 15.35 -0.79
N HIS A 40 -0.07 15.18 0.09
CA HIS A 40 -0.24 14.00 0.93
C HIS A 40 -1.41 13.17 0.42
N TYR A 41 -1.39 11.87 0.72
CA TYR A 41 -2.44 10.94 0.31
C TYR A 41 -2.89 10.10 1.49
N LEU A 42 -4.20 10.03 1.71
CA LEU A 42 -4.84 9.10 2.63
C LEU A 42 -5.37 7.92 1.83
N ILE A 43 -4.70 6.77 1.99
CA ILE A 43 -5.08 5.51 1.34
C ILE A 43 -5.96 4.72 2.31
N VAL A 44 -7.22 4.53 1.93
CA VAL A 44 -8.17 3.72 2.70
C VAL A 44 -8.21 2.32 2.11
N MET A 45 -8.12 1.32 2.99
CA MET A 45 -8.18 -0.08 2.59
C MET A 45 -9.13 -0.87 3.49
N GLU A 46 -9.84 -1.82 2.88
CA GLU A 46 -10.74 -2.73 3.56
C GLU A 46 -10.08 -4.09 3.73
N LYS A 47 -10.31 -4.71 4.89
CA LYS A 47 -9.97 -6.11 5.11
C LYS A 47 -11.14 -7.02 4.70
N PHE A 48 -11.02 -7.66 3.55
CA PHE A 48 -12.08 -8.50 3.01
C PHE A 48 -11.93 -9.99 3.36
N ARG A 49 -10.76 -10.41 3.88
CA ARG A 49 -10.51 -11.78 4.40
C ARG A 49 -9.48 -11.77 5.53
N PRO A 50 -9.41 -12.81 6.38
CA PRO A 50 -8.31 -12.97 7.33
C PRO A 50 -6.93 -12.98 6.64
N THR A 51 -5.91 -12.45 7.31
CA THR A 51 -4.51 -12.58 6.87
C THR A 51 -4.09 -14.05 7.02
N PRO A 52 -3.41 -14.66 6.02
CA PRO A 52 -2.84 -16.00 6.18
C PRO A 52 -1.85 -16.05 7.36
N VAL A 53 -1.80 -17.18 8.07
CA VAL A 53 -1.00 -17.36 9.30
C VAL A 53 0.51 -17.21 9.11
N GLN A 54 1.01 -17.37 7.88
CA GLN A 54 2.43 -17.17 7.55
C GLN A 54 2.86 -15.69 7.55
N TYR A 55 1.94 -14.76 7.83
CA TYR A 55 2.19 -13.33 7.92
C TYR A 55 1.90 -12.79 9.34
N PRO A 56 2.66 -11.80 9.82
CA PRO A 56 3.81 -11.18 9.16
C PRO A 56 5.00 -12.14 9.05
N ARG A 57 5.82 -11.96 8.01
CA ARG A 57 7.09 -12.69 7.90
C ARG A 57 8.06 -12.19 8.97
N GLN A 58 9.16 -12.92 9.17
CA GLN A 58 10.23 -12.52 10.08
C GLN A 58 10.66 -11.07 9.89
N ALA A 59 10.96 -10.38 10.99
CA ALA A 59 11.39 -8.99 10.99
C ALA A 59 12.51 -8.74 9.96
N GLY A 60 12.41 -7.62 9.25
CA GLY A 60 13.32 -7.27 8.15
C GLY A 60 13.06 -7.98 6.81
N THR A 61 12.36 -9.12 6.78
CA THR A 61 11.99 -9.79 5.53
C THR A 61 10.99 -8.98 4.69
N PRO A 62 9.96 -8.33 5.25
CA PRO A 62 9.07 -7.44 4.50
C PRO A 62 9.82 -6.37 3.68
N SER A 63 10.84 -5.75 4.27
CA SER A 63 11.66 -4.72 3.61
C SER A 63 12.65 -5.31 2.61
N LYS A 64 13.33 -6.41 2.95
CA LYS A 64 14.37 -7.02 2.07
C LYS A 64 13.78 -7.75 0.86
N ARG A 65 12.61 -8.37 1.03
CA ARG A 65 11.96 -9.21 0.04
C ARG A 65 10.48 -8.87 0.00
N PRO A 66 10.07 -7.71 -0.54
CA PRO A 66 8.66 -7.32 -0.60
C PRO A 66 7.79 -8.36 -1.31
N LEU A 67 6.48 -8.32 -1.06
CA LEU A 67 5.52 -9.18 -1.76
C LEU A 67 5.25 -8.58 -3.14
N LEU A 68 5.90 -9.14 -4.15
CA LEU A 68 5.73 -8.75 -5.55
C LEU A 68 5.10 -9.89 -6.36
N PRO A 69 4.43 -9.62 -7.50
CA PRO A 69 3.99 -10.65 -8.43
C PRO A 69 5.18 -11.53 -8.83
N GLN A 70 4.97 -12.86 -8.90
CA GLN A 70 5.95 -13.73 -9.55
C GLN A 70 5.66 -13.76 -11.04
N SER A 71 6.71 -13.63 -11.86
CA SER A 71 6.67 -13.76 -13.31
C SER A 71 6.20 -15.15 -13.76
#